data_AF-A0A317Z2E9-F1
#
_entry.id   AF-A0A317Z2E9-F1
#
_cell.length_a   1.000
_cell.length_b   1.000
_cell.length_c   1.000
_cell.angle_alpha   90.00
_cell.angle_beta   90.00
_cell.angle_gamma   90.00
#
_symmetry.space_group_name_H-M   'P 1'
#
loop_
_entity.id
_entity.type
_entity.pdbx_description
1 polymer ?
#
loop_
_entity_poly.entity_id
_entity_poly.type
_entity_poly.pdbx_seq_one_letter_code
_entity_poly.pdbx_strand_id
1 'polypeptide(L)'
;TLQFELEKPIPYYKEMLAFGTFLPQNEKVVKKFGDRYGTTAEKAVYNGPFKVKQWAVEDKILLVKNDKYWDKDVVKLDKINYKALKDGQAGASLYNLN
;
A
#
# COMPACT_ATOMS: atom_id res chain seq x y z
N THR A 1 15.67 17.76 -7.55
CA THR A 1 14.42 18.22 -8.19
C THR A 1 14.06 17.28 -9.32
N LEU A 2 12.78 16.97 -9.51
CA LEU A 2 12.29 16.11 -10.60
C LEU A 2 11.62 16.99 -11.67
N GLN A 3 11.90 16.73 -12.95
CA GLN A 3 11.34 17.46 -14.09
C GLN A 3 10.60 16.47 -15.00
N PHE A 4 9.44 16.89 -15.51
CA PHE A 4 8.64 16.12 -16.46
C PHE A 4 8.55 16.88 -17.77
N GLU A 5 8.83 16.21 -18.88
CA GLU A 5 8.58 16.69 -20.23
C GLU A 5 7.47 15.80 -20.82
N LEU A 6 6.38 16.42 -21.24
CA LEU A 6 5.21 15.71 -21.78
C LEU A 6 5.23 15.80 -23.29
N GLU A 7 4.92 14.70 -23.98
CA GLU A 7 4.84 14.66 -25.45
C GLU A 7 3.76 15.61 -26.01
N LYS A 8 2.71 15.84 -25.23
CA LYS A 8 1.60 16.76 -25.54
C LYS A 8 1.04 17.35 -24.24
N PRO A 9 0.27 18.45 -24.31
CA PRO A 9 -0.42 18.97 -23.14
C PRO A 9 -1.39 17.95 -22.54
N ILE A 10 -1.19 17.60 -21.26
CA ILE A 10 -2.10 16.75 -20.48
C ILE A 10 -2.49 17.54 -19.23
N PRO A 11 -3.66 18.22 -19.22
CA PRO A 11 -4.05 19.09 -18.11
C PRO A 11 -4.12 18.38 -16.75
N TYR A 12 -4.44 17.08 -16.76
CA TYR A 12 -4.61 16.25 -15.57
C TYR A 12 -3.37 15.41 -15.21
N TYR A 13 -2.18 15.76 -15.72
CA TYR A 13 -0.98 14.95 -15.49
C TYR A 13 -0.58 14.88 -14.01
N LYS A 14 -0.88 15.93 -13.22
CA LYS A 14 -0.55 15.96 -11.78
C LYS A 14 -1.41 14.97 -11.01
N GLU A 15 -2.68 14.84 -11.38
CA GLU A 15 -3.63 13.89 -10.82
C GLU A 15 -3.20 12.46 -11.16
N MET A 16 -2.64 12.23 -12.35
CA MET A 16 -2.06 10.92 -12.69
C MET A 16 -0.92 10.52 -11.75
N LEU A 17 -0.11 11.48 -11.27
CA LEU A 17 0.99 11.20 -10.33
C LEU A 17 0.50 10.67 -8.97
N ALA A 18 -0.80 10.76 -8.67
CA ALA A 18 -1.40 10.16 -7.49
C ALA A 18 -1.74 8.66 -7.67
N PHE A 19 -1.69 8.13 -8.90
CA PHE A 19 -1.99 6.72 -9.16
C PHE A 19 -0.84 5.80 -8.76
N GLY A 20 -1.20 4.57 -8.36
CA GLY A 20 -0.25 3.55 -7.89
C GLY A 20 0.92 3.29 -8.85
N THR A 21 0.68 3.39 -10.16
CA THR A 21 1.68 3.20 -11.21
C THR A 21 2.83 4.22 -11.15
N PHE A 22 2.58 5.42 -10.62
CA PHE A 22 3.58 6.50 -10.50
C PHE A 22 4.24 6.55 -9.12
N LEU A 23 3.88 5.65 -8.19
CA LEU A 23 4.51 5.61 -6.88
C LEU A 23 6.00 5.20 -7.00
N PRO A 24 6.89 5.85 -6.23
CA PRO A 24 8.31 5.58 -6.31
C PRO A 24 8.64 4.16 -5.83
N GLN A 25 9.67 3.57 -6.43
CA GLN A 25 10.21 2.28 -6.02
C GLN A 25 11.61 2.46 -5.45
N ASN A 26 11.99 1.65 -4.45
CA ASN A 26 13.37 1.60 -3.96
C ASN A 26 14.18 0.62 -4.81
N GLU A 27 15.03 1.15 -5.69
CA GLU A 27 15.83 0.37 -6.63
C GLU A 27 16.63 -0.75 -5.96
N LYS A 28 17.24 -0.50 -4.79
CA LYS A 28 18.03 -1.52 -4.07
C LYS A 28 17.17 -2.69 -3.62
N VAL A 29 15.96 -2.41 -3.13
CA VAL A 29 15.03 -3.44 -2.65
C VAL A 29 14.44 -4.23 -3.82
N VAL A 30 14.06 -3.54 -4.90
CA VAL A 30 13.59 -4.19 -6.14
C VAL A 30 14.66 -5.14 -6.66
N LYS A 31 15.90 -4.67 -6.83
CA LYS A 31 17.03 -5.50 -7.29
C LYS A 31 17.34 -6.66 -6.34
N LYS A 32 17.25 -6.45 -5.02
CA LYS A 32 17.49 -7.50 -4.01
C LYS A 32 16.51 -8.67 -4.14
N PHE A 33 15.24 -8.40 -4.43
CA PHE A 33 14.20 -9.43 -4.47
C PHE A 33 13.87 -9.93 -5.88
N GLY A 34 14.23 -9.18 -6.93
CA GLY A 34 13.99 -9.54 -8.32
C GLY A 34 12.51 -9.82 -8.57
N ASP A 35 12.22 -10.93 -9.25
CA ASP A 35 10.86 -11.37 -9.58
C ASP A 35 9.97 -11.65 -8.37
N ARG A 36 10.56 -11.74 -7.17
CA ARG A 36 9.80 -11.95 -5.94
C ARG A 36 9.44 -10.64 -5.23
N TYR A 37 9.87 -9.49 -5.74
CA TYR A 37 9.52 -8.19 -5.18
C TYR A 37 8.00 -8.02 -5.16
N GLY A 38 7.45 -7.56 -4.04
CA GLY A 38 6.01 -7.34 -3.89
C GLY A 38 5.14 -8.61 -3.76
N THR A 39 5.74 -9.80 -3.63
CA THR A 39 4.97 -11.07 -3.48
C THR A 39 4.60 -11.41 -2.04
N THR A 40 5.32 -10.87 -1.06
CA THR A 40 5.04 -11.03 0.38
C THR A 40 5.36 -9.74 1.12
N ALA A 41 4.92 -9.63 2.37
CA ALA A 41 5.15 -8.45 3.20
C ALA A 41 6.65 -8.16 3.42
N GLU A 42 7.48 -9.21 3.51
CA GLU A 42 8.92 -9.16 3.74
C GLU A 42 9.72 -8.80 2.48
N LYS A 43 9.12 -9.01 1.29
CA LYS A 43 9.75 -8.78 -0.01
C LYS A 43 9.32 -7.46 -0.65
N ALA A 44 8.83 -6.53 0.16
CA ALA A 44 8.43 -5.19 -0.24
C ALA A 44 8.99 -4.13 0.72
N VAL A 45 8.90 -2.87 0.32
CA VAL A 45 9.30 -1.71 1.11
C VAL A 45 8.21 -0.65 1.03
N TYR A 46 8.04 0.10 2.12
CA TYR A 46 6.90 1.00 2.31
C TYR A 46 7.38 2.40 2.65
N ASN A 47 6.85 3.40 1.95
CA ASN A 47 7.06 4.82 2.21
C ASN A 47 5.76 5.57 2.57
N GLY A 48 4.63 4.86 2.66
CA GLY A 48 3.32 5.42 3.01
C GLY A 48 3.02 5.40 4.52
N PRO A 49 1.80 5.82 4.92
CA PRO A 49 1.39 5.95 6.33
C PRO A 49 1.34 4.61 7.09
N PHE A 50 1.14 3.51 6.37
CA PHE A 50 1.15 2.16 6.91
C PHE A 50 2.15 1.28 6.16
N LYS A 51 2.59 0.22 6.84
CA LYS A 51 3.37 -0.89 6.26
C LYS A 51 2.62 -2.20 6.45
N VAL A 52 2.73 -3.11 5.48
CA VAL A 52 2.16 -4.45 5.63
C VAL A 52 3.02 -5.22 6.63
N LYS A 53 2.39 -5.69 7.71
CA LYS A 53 3.03 -6.50 8.75
C LYS A 53 2.81 -7.99 8.54
N GLN A 54 1.62 -8.37 8.06
CA GLN A 54 1.29 -9.75 7.71
C GLN A 54 0.45 -9.76 6.44
N TRP A 55 0.71 -10.72 5.57
CA TRP A 55 -0.07 -10.98 4.38
C TRP A 55 -0.26 -12.49 4.23
N ALA A 56 -1.48 -12.95 4.49
CA ALA A 56 -1.92 -14.30 4.19
C ALA A 56 -2.85 -14.22 2.99
N VAL A 57 -2.43 -14.83 1.89
CA VAL A 57 -3.19 -14.84 0.62
C VAL A 57 -4.56 -15.47 0.87
N GLU A 58 -5.62 -14.84 0.35
CA GLU A 58 -7.02 -15.24 0.54
C GLU A 58 -7.57 -15.27 1.98
N ASP A 59 -6.82 -14.78 2.98
CA ASP A 59 -7.27 -14.73 4.37
C ASP A 59 -7.24 -13.30 4.93
N LYS A 60 -6.05 -12.74 5.16
CA LYS A 60 -5.92 -11.46 5.88
C LYS A 60 -4.69 -10.65 5.48
N ILE A 61 -4.83 -9.33 5.58
CA ILE A 61 -3.72 -8.38 5.51
C ILE A 61 -3.75 -7.52 6.77
N LEU A 62 -2.66 -7.53 7.55
CA LEU A 62 -2.47 -6.63 8.68
C LEU A 62 -1.56 -5.49 8.25
N LEU A 63 -2.10 -4.27 8.29
CA LEU A 63 -1.32 -3.05 8.19
C LEU A 63 -1.02 -2.50 9.59
N VAL A 64 0.19 -1.99 9.79
CA VAL A 64 0.57 -1.28 11.02
C VAL A 64 1.12 0.09 10.67
N LYS A 65 0.94 1.06 11.58
CA LYS A 65 1.47 2.42 11.41
C LYS A 65 2.96 2.38 11.06
N ASN A 66 3.36 3.25 10.13
CA ASN A 66 4.75 3.36 9.69
C ASN A 66 5.45 4.52 10.40
N ASP A 67 6.26 4.22 11.41
CA ASP A 67 6.99 5.24 12.20
C ASP A 67 8.05 6.03 11.41
N LYS A 68 8.34 5.58 10.18
CA LYS A 68 9.25 6.24 9.23
C LYS A 68 8.50 7.10 8.20
N TYR A 69 7.18 7.12 8.22
CA TYR A 69 6.39 8.02 7.38
C TYR A 69 6.60 9.46 7.85
N TRP A 70 6.79 10.37 6.89
CA TRP A 70 7.14 11.76 7.20
C TRP A 70 6.02 12.48 7.96
N ASP A 71 4.75 12.18 7.64
CA ASP A 71 3.58 12.76 8.28
C ASP A 71 2.90 11.74 9.22
N LYS A 72 3.69 11.03 10.03
CA LYS A 72 3.16 9.99 10.93
C LYS A 72 2.27 10.55 12.06
N ASP A 73 2.34 11.84 12.35
CA ASP A 73 1.62 12.47 13.46
C ASP A 73 0.13 12.69 13.15
N VAL A 74 -0.24 12.79 11.86
CA VAL A 74 -1.66 12.81 11.44
C VAL A 74 -2.28 11.42 11.44
N VAL A 75 -1.47 10.35 11.35
CA VAL A 75 -1.95 8.96 11.35
C VAL A 75 -2.39 8.56 12.75
N LYS A 76 -3.72 8.45 12.95
CA LYS A 76 -4.31 8.15 14.28
C LYS A 76 -4.52 6.67 14.55
N LEU A 77 -4.63 5.83 13.52
CA LEU A 77 -4.80 4.40 13.67
C LEU A 77 -3.44 3.72 13.88
N ASP A 78 -3.36 2.81 14.84
CA ASP A 78 -2.16 1.99 15.07
C ASP A 78 -2.08 0.81 14.08
N LYS A 79 -3.23 0.24 13.74
CA LYS A 79 -3.35 -0.95 12.90
C LYS A 79 -4.66 -0.98 12.11
N ILE A 80 -4.63 -1.64 10.96
CA ILE A 80 -5.80 -1.96 10.13
C ILE A 80 -5.76 -3.45 9.80
N ASN A 81 -6.86 -4.15 10.07
CA ASN A 81 -7.01 -5.56 9.75
C ASN A 81 -7.96 -5.71 8.55
N TYR A 82 -7.45 -6.13 7.41
CA TYR A 82 -8.26 -6.56 6.29
C TYR A 82 -8.51 -8.06 6.39
N LYS A 83 -9.76 -8.46 6.15
CA LYS A 83 -10.16 -9.87 6.05
C LYS A 83 -10.78 -10.10 4.68
N ALA A 84 -10.31 -11.13 3.99
CA ALA A 84 -10.90 -11.58 2.75
C ALA A 84 -12.18 -12.37 3.06
N LEU A 85 -13.30 -11.89 2.51
CA LEU A 85 -14.61 -12.51 2.66
C LEU A 85 -15.14 -12.77 1.26
N LYS A 86 -15.36 -14.04 0.93
CA LYS A 86 -15.89 -14.47 -0.36
C LYS A 86 -17.42 -14.42 -0.40
N ASP A 87 -18.05 -14.36 0.77
CA ASP A 87 -19.50 -14.39 0.94
C ASP A 87 -19.98 -13.12 1.66
N GLY A 88 -21.03 -12.50 1.11
CA GLY A 88 -21.58 -11.25 1.63
C GLY A 88 -22.31 -11.42 2.98
N GLN A 89 -22.93 -12.58 3.21
CA GLN A 89 -23.61 -12.88 4.48
C GLN A 89 -22.60 -13.04 5.62
N ALA A 90 -21.45 -13.66 5.36
CA ALA A 90 -20.34 -13.71 6.29
C ALA A 90 -19.84 -12.31 6.67
N GLY A 91 -19.81 -11.37 5.71
CA GLY A 91 -19.49 -9.96 5.97
C GLY A 91 -20.52 -9.25 6.84
N ALA A 92 -21.81 -9.38 6.54
CA ALA A 92 -22.88 -8.81 7.36
C ALA A 92 -22.87 -9.37 8.79
N SER A 93 -22.65 -10.68 8.92
CA SER A 93 -22.57 -11.35 10.22
C SER A 93 -21.39 -10.84 11.06
N LEU A 94 -20.20 -10.71 10.45
CA LEU A 94 -19.01 -10.19 11.14
C LEU A 94 -19.16 -8.73 11.56
N TYR A 95 -19.87 -7.91 10.79
CA TYR A 95 -20.17 -6.53 11.16
C TYR A 95 -21.06 -6.45 12.40
N ASN A 96 -22.10 -7.27 12.48
CA ASN A 96 -23.04 -7.25 13.61
C ASN A 96 -22.47 -7.85 14.91
N LEU A 97 -21.41 -8.65 14.82
CA LEU A 97 -20.75 -9.29 15.97
C LEU A 97 -19.73 -8.37 16.68
N ASN A 98 -19.34 -7.27 16.05
CA ASN A 98 -18.38 -6.29 16.59
C ASN A 98 -19.03 -4.93 16.79
#